data_AF-A0A9W7ETP3-F1
#
_entry.id   AF-A0A9W7ETP3-F1
#
_cell.length_a   1.000
_cell.length_b   1.000
_cell.length_c   1.000
_cell.angle_alpha   90.00
_cell.angle_beta   90.00
_cell.angle_gamma   90.00
#
_symmetry.space_group_name_H-M   'P 1'
#
loop_
_entity.id
_entity.type
_entity.pdbx_description
1 polymer ?
#
loop_
_entity_poly.entity_id
_entity_poly.type
_entity_poly.pdbx_seq_one_letter_code
_entity_poly.pdbx_strand_id
1 'polypeptide(L)'
;MMSRTARMAPMVAQGLSRVRVKSFLNRLSKRKERGEDDRTAFFTRTGGETDMGYTRLFADGWNAAAKAAPARMMSSQVIELSNYLSDKIGSAKGLDTSAEYAEMGKVISVGDGIARVYGLQKVQAGEMVVFACGLRGMALNLEESNVGVVIFGDDRDILEGDTVKRTGAIVDVPVGPELLGRVTDGIGNPIDGGASLDGLARSRAEVKAPGILPRESVSEPMLTGLKAVDALIPVGRGQRELIIGGK
;
A
#
# COMPACT_ATOMS: atom_id res chain seq x y z
N MET A 1 -54.42 -1.06 37.41
CA MET A 1 -54.86 0.12 36.63
C MET A 1 -53.77 0.46 35.60
N MET A 2 -53.99 0.05 34.35
CA MET A 2 -54.07 0.95 33.17
C MET A 2 -52.72 1.58 32.78
N SER A 3 -52.01 1.02 31.79
CA SER A 3 -52.18 1.27 30.35
C SER A 3 -51.43 2.51 29.87
N ARG A 4 -50.34 2.33 29.12
CA ARG A 4 -50.24 2.73 27.71
C ARG A 4 -48.90 2.31 27.10
N THR A 5 -49.02 1.45 26.11
CA THR A 5 -48.04 1.00 25.12
C THR A 5 -47.88 2.09 24.05
N ALA A 6 -46.64 2.46 23.70
CA ALA A 6 -46.35 3.23 22.49
C ALA A 6 -45.72 2.30 21.45
N ARG A 7 -46.54 1.88 20.48
CA ARG A 7 -46.12 1.22 19.24
C ARG A 7 -45.65 2.31 18.27
N MET A 8 -44.47 2.16 17.68
CA MET A 8 -44.12 2.82 16.43
C MET A 8 -44.19 1.79 15.31
N ALA A 9 -45.13 2.00 14.39
CA ALA A 9 -45.34 1.20 13.19
C ALA A 9 -44.52 1.77 12.01
N PRO A 10 -44.13 0.93 11.04
CA PRO A 10 -43.31 1.34 9.90
C PRO A 10 -44.17 2.06 8.84
N MET A 11 -43.64 3.16 8.30
CA MET A 11 -44.31 3.92 7.25
C MET A 11 -43.96 3.36 5.87
N VAL A 12 -45.01 3.03 5.14
CA VAL A 12 -45.06 2.52 3.77
C VAL A 12 -44.53 3.56 2.78
N ALA A 13 -43.55 3.20 1.94
CA ALA A 13 -43.21 3.92 0.73
C ALA A 13 -43.73 3.12 -0.49
N GLN A 14 -44.78 3.66 -1.10
CA GLN A 14 -45.42 3.14 -2.31
C GLN A 14 -44.53 3.29 -3.54
N GLY A 15 -44.73 2.38 -4.49
CA GLY A 15 -43.89 2.19 -5.68
C GLY A 15 -43.85 3.37 -6.65
N LEU A 16 -42.71 3.47 -7.34
CA LEU A 16 -42.56 4.18 -8.59
C LEU A 16 -41.85 3.28 -9.60
N SER A 17 -42.49 3.21 -10.75
CA SER A 17 -42.38 2.26 -11.84
C SER A 17 -41.05 2.24 -12.59
N ARG A 18 -40.65 1.03 -12.99
CA ARG A 18 -39.67 0.68 -14.04
C ARG A 18 -40.04 1.26 -15.42
N VAL A 19 -39.92 2.56 -15.65
CA VAL A 19 -40.02 3.14 -17.02
C VAL A 19 -39.16 4.39 -17.17
N ARG A 20 -37.82 4.28 -17.09
CA ARG A 20 -36.93 5.31 -17.69
C ARG A 20 -35.46 4.95 -17.90
N VAL A 21 -35.12 3.68 -18.04
CA VAL A 21 -33.73 3.26 -18.37
C VAL A 21 -33.62 2.65 -19.77
N LYS A 22 -34.73 2.19 -20.38
CA LYS A 22 -34.73 1.58 -21.73
C LYS A 22 -34.74 2.58 -22.90
N SER A 23 -35.07 3.86 -22.69
CA SER A 23 -35.15 4.87 -23.77
C SER A 23 -33.87 5.68 -23.99
N PHE A 24 -32.86 5.50 -23.12
CA PHE A 24 -31.55 6.16 -23.21
C PHE A 24 -30.49 5.24 -23.83
N LEU A 25 -30.50 3.95 -23.46
CA LEU A 25 -29.61 2.93 -24.03
C LEU A 25 -29.89 2.62 -25.51
N ASN A 26 -31.14 2.79 -25.98
CA ASN A 26 -31.50 2.56 -27.39
C ASN A 26 -31.15 3.76 -28.32
N ARG A 27 -30.66 4.87 -27.77
CA ARG A 27 -30.26 6.08 -28.52
C ARG A 27 -28.75 6.19 -28.76
N LEU A 28 -27.95 5.49 -27.95
CA LEU A 28 -26.49 5.38 -28.12
C LEU A 28 -26.08 4.23 -29.05
N SER A 29 -26.91 3.19 -29.15
CA SER A 29 -26.68 2.05 -30.06
C SER A 29 -26.90 2.38 -31.55
N LYS A 30 -27.77 3.36 -31.89
CA LYS A 30 -28.04 3.76 -33.30
C LYS A 30 -27.11 4.83 -33.87
N ARG A 31 -26.10 5.28 -33.13
CA ARG A 31 -25.15 6.32 -33.58
C ARG A 31 -23.76 5.76 -33.96
N LYS A 32 -23.55 4.45 -33.85
CA LYS A 32 -22.28 3.78 -34.14
C LYS A 32 -22.28 2.97 -35.46
N GLU A 33 -23.39 2.95 -36.19
CA GLU A 33 -23.57 2.15 -37.42
C GLU A 33 -23.72 2.98 -38.72
N ARG A 34 -23.29 4.25 -38.74
CA ARG A 34 -23.15 4.98 -40.01
C ARG A 34 -21.87 5.81 -39.99
N GLY A 35 -20.78 5.19 -40.43
CA GLY A 35 -19.65 5.91 -41.00
C GLY A 35 -19.94 6.10 -42.49
N GLU A 36 -19.83 7.32 -42.98
CA GLU A 36 -19.50 7.62 -44.37
C GLU A 36 -19.10 9.10 -44.45
N ASP A 37 -18.03 9.34 -45.21
CA ASP A 37 -17.49 10.63 -45.62
C ASP A 37 -18.53 11.46 -46.38
N ASP A 38 -18.47 12.79 -46.22
CA ASP A 38 -18.74 13.78 -47.28
C ASP A 38 -18.91 15.18 -46.67
N ARG A 39 -17.85 15.99 -46.77
CA ARG A 39 -17.97 17.45 -46.74
C ARG A 39 -17.09 18.06 -47.82
N THR A 40 -17.47 17.80 -49.06
CA THR A 40 -17.33 18.82 -50.09
C THR A 40 -18.72 19.22 -50.55
N ALA A 41 -18.82 20.52 -50.84
CA ALA A 41 -19.77 21.13 -51.75
C ALA A 41 -20.95 21.93 -51.17
N PHE A 42 -21.10 23.09 -51.82
CA PHE A 42 -22.29 23.94 -51.95
C PHE A 42 -22.71 24.80 -50.75
N PHE A 43 -22.27 26.06 -50.76
CA PHE A 43 -23.21 27.16 -51.02
C PHE A 43 -22.51 28.32 -51.75
N THR A 44 -23.02 28.61 -52.94
CA THR A 44 -22.66 29.74 -53.80
C THR A 44 -23.50 30.97 -53.47
N ARG A 45 -22.84 32.13 -53.42
CA ARG A 45 -23.21 33.39 -54.09
C ARG A 45 -24.50 34.13 -53.65
N THR A 46 -24.29 35.27 -53.00
CA THR A 46 -24.94 36.56 -53.36
C THR A 46 -23.92 37.68 -53.18
N GLY A 47 -23.76 38.50 -54.22
CA GLY A 47 -22.72 39.52 -54.35
C GLY A 47 -22.99 40.82 -53.59
N GLY A 48 -21.93 41.63 -53.52
CA GLY A 48 -21.91 42.97 -52.94
C GLY A 48 -20.47 43.45 -52.85
N GLU A 49 -19.95 43.97 -53.96
CA GLU A 49 -18.63 44.53 -54.13
C GLU A 49 -18.64 45.98 -53.60
N THR A 50 -17.76 46.34 -52.66
CA THR A 50 -17.07 47.65 -52.59
C THR A 50 -16.03 47.68 -51.46
N ASP A 51 -14.89 48.26 -51.80
CA ASP A 51 -13.85 48.88 -50.97
C ASP A 51 -12.91 48.05 -50.08
N MET A 52 -11.81 47.67 -50.73
CA MET A 52 -10.49 48.28 -50.50
C MET A 52 -10.11 48.63 -49.05
N GLY A 53 -9.30 47.73 -48.49
CA GLY A 53 -7.98 48.12 -47.99
C GLY A 53 -7.94 48.65 -46.58
N TYR A 54 -7.84 47.75 -45.59
CA TYR A 54 -7.00 47.89 -44.41
C TYR A 54 -7.08 46.59 -43.60
N THR A 55 -6.24 45.59 -43.89
CA THR A 55 -5.85 44.54 -42.92
C THR A 55 -4.81 43.61 -43.54
N ARG A 56 -3.56 44.05 -43.57
CA ARG A 56 -2.41 43.16 -43.84
C ARG A 56 -1.34 43.34 -42.76
N LEU A 57 -1.74 43.30 -41.49
CA LEU A 57 -0.82 43.25 -40.34
C LEU A 57 -1.42 42.48 -39.15
N PHE A 58 -2.24 41.45 -39.40
CA PHE A 58 -2.75 40.56 -38.35
C PHE A 58 -2.76 39.05 -38.72
N ALA A 59 -2.34 38.68 -39.94
CA ALA A 59 -2.44 37.30 -40.44
C ALA A 59 -1.15 36.47 -40.30
N ASP A 60 0.01 37.10 -40.07
CA ASP A 60 1.30 36.40 -40.07
C ASP A 60 1.80 36.04 -38.65
N GLY A 61 1.18 36.58 -37.60
CA GLY A 61 1.50 36.26 -36.20
C GLY A 61 0.71 35.09 -35.60
N TRP A 62 -0.44 34.73 -36.20
CA TRP A 62 -1.34 33.71 -35.63
C TRP A 62 -1.02 32.29 -36.12
N ASN A 63 -0.42 32.16 -37.31
CA ASN A 63 -0.20 30.85 -37.94
C ASN A 63 1.12 30.16 -37.52
N ALA A 64 2.00 30.85 -36.79
CA ALA A 64 3.17 30.22 -36.16
C ALA A 64 2.84 29.59 -34.80
N ALA A 65 1.81 30.10 -34.10
CA ALA A 65 1.34 29.55 -32.82
C ALA A 65 0.38 28.34 -32.99
N ALA A 66 -0.16 28.13 -34.20
CA ALA A 66 -1.10 27.04 -34.49
C ALA A 66 -0.42 25.71 -34.91
N LYS A 67 0.92 25.64 -34.95
CA LYS A 67 1.69 24.40 -35.21
C LYS A 67 2.27 23.72 -33.96
N ALA A 68 1.91 24.18 -32.76
CA ALA A 68 2.13 23.45 -31.52
C ALA A 68 0.79 22.90 -31.03
N ALA A 69 0.33 21.80 -31.64
CA ALA A 69 -0.75 21.03 -31.07
C ALA A 69 -0.31 20.51 -29.68
N PRO A 70 -1.05 20.73 -28.58
CA PRO A 70 -0.78 20.05 -27.32
C PRO A 70 -1.34 18.63 -27.40
N ALA A 71 -0.73 17.79 -28.24
CA ALA A 71 -0.97 16.35 -28.25
C ALA A 71 0.13 15.68 -27.43
N ARG A 72 0.00 15.73 -26.09
CA ARG A 72 0.51 14.77 -25.09
C ARG A 72 0.61 15.46 -23.74
N MET A 73 -0.48 15.40 -22.98
CA MET A 73 -0.39 15.51 -21.53
C MET A 73 -1.40 14.55 -20.89
N MET A 74 -1.33 13.31 -21.36
CA MET A 74 -1.78 12.12 -20.65
C MET A 74 -0.62 11.15 -20.80
N SER A 75 -0.09 10.65 -19.69
CA SER A 75 0.68 9.40 -19.55
C SER A 75 2.09 9.43 -18.93
N SER A 76 2.64 10.50 -18.34
CA SER A 76 3.91 10.31 -17.60
C SER A 76 3.73 9.35 -16.41
N GLN A 77 2.71 9.60 -15.59
CA GLN A 77 2.36 8.72 -14.45
C GLN A 77 1.90 7.32 -14.88
N VAL A 78 1.21 7.20 -16.02
CA VAL A 78 0.69 5.90 -16.50
C VAL A 78 1.78 5.07 -17.17
N ILE A 79 2.71 5.70 -17.90
CA ILE A 79 3.88 5.03 -18.48
C ILE A 79 4.84 4.59 -17.38
N GLU A 80 5.11 5.46 -16.39
CA GLU A 80 5.96 5.10 -15.25
C GLU A 80 5.39 3.92 -14.45
N LEU A 81 4.07 3.92 -14.20
CA LEU A 81 3.40 2.81 -13.51
C LEU A 81 3.41 1.52 -14.32
N SER A 82 3.17 1.60 -15.64
CA SER A 82 3.21 0.44 -16.53
C SER A 82 4.63 -0.17 -16.59
N ASN A 83 5.66 0.67 -16.61
CA ASN A 83 7.05 0.21 -16.61
C ASN A 83 7.41 -0.43 -15.27
N TYR A 84 7.06 0.21 -14.14
CA TYR A 84 7.28 -0.35 -12.80
C TYR A 84 6.60 -1.72 -12.61
N LEU A 85 5.36 -1.89 -13.07
CA LEU A 85 4.64 -3.17 -13.01
C LEU A 85 5.25 -4.22 -13.93
N SER A 86 5.67 -3.85 -15.14
CA SER A 86 6.29 -4.76 -16.10
C SER A 86 7.60 -5.32 -15.56
N ASP A 87 8.43 -4.45 -14.96
CA ASP A 87 9.69 -4.84 -14.35
C ASP A 87 9.47 -5.82 -13.18
N LYS A 88 8.47 -5.57 -12.32
CA LYS A 88 8.16 -6.43 -11.16
C LYS A 88 7.63 -7.82 -11.56
N ILE A 89 6.87 -7.90 -12.64
CA ILE A 89 6.36 -9.18 -13.19
C ILE A 89 7.48 -9.95 -13.90
N GLY A 90 8.39 -9.26 -14.58
CA GLY A 90 9.54 -9.87 -15.25
C GLY A 90 10.45 -10.63 -14.29
N SER A 91 10.64 -10.12 -13.07
CA SER A 91 11.49 -10.73 -12.04
C SER A 91 10.89 -11.98 -11.34
N ALA A 92 9.61 -12.29 -11.51
CA ALA A 92 8.91 -13.31 -10.72
C ALA A 92 8.85 -14.71 -11.36
N LYS A 93 9.49 -14.94 -12.52
CA LYS A 93 9.19 -16.09 -13.41
C LYS A 93 10.13 -17.31 -13.37
N GLY A 94 11.03 -17.43 -12.40
CA GLY A 94 11.93 -18.60 -12.33
C GLY A 94 12.10 -19.13 -10.91
N LEU A 95 11.38 -20.20 -10.54
CA LEU A 95 11.61 -20.95 -9.30
C LEU A 95 11.47 -22.45 -9.57
N ASP A 96 12.53 -23.21 -9.27
CA ASP A 96 12.67 -24.66 -9.43
C ASP A 96 11.97 -25.43 -8.29
N THR A 97 11.16 -26.44 -8.63
CA THR A 97 10.14 -27.05 -7.74
C THR A 97 10.62 -28.16 -6.79
N SER A 98 11.86 -28.65 -6.88
CA SER A 98 12.30 -29.84 -6.13
C SER A 98 12.88 -29.58 -4.74
N ALA A 99 13.36 -28.37 -4.44
CA ALA A 99 13.92 -28.01 -3.12
C ALA A 99 12.85 -27.53 -2.11
N GLU A 100 11.62 -27.26 -2.57
CA GLU A 100 10.59 -26.57 -1.78
C GLU A 100 10.01 -27.42 -0.63
N TYR A 101 10.00 -28.75 -0.72
CA TYR A 101 9.29 -29.60 0.25
C TYR A 101 9.90 -29.60 1.65
N ALA A 102 11.22 -29.46 1.79
CA ALA A 102 11.88 -29.40 3.11
C ALA A 102 11.66 -28.04 3.81
N GLU A 103 11.18 -27.06 3.06
CA GLU A 103 11.02 -25.66 3.48
C GLU A 103 9.56 -25.29 3.76
N MET A 104 8.65 -26.23 3.53
CA MET A 104 7.22 -26.08 3.76
C MET A 104 6.76 -26.85 5.00
N GLY A 105 5.79 -26.28 5.69
CA GLY A 105 5.04 -26.91 6.77
C GLY A 105 3.54 -26.78 6.56
N LYS A 106 2.79 -27.48 7.40
CA LYS A 106 1.32 -27.36 7.47
C LYS A 106 0.87 -26.96 8.85
N VAL A 107 -0.06 -26.03 8.92
CA VAL A 107 -0.70 -25.65 10.18
C VAL A 107 -1.54 -26.82 10.70
N ILE A 108 -1.31 -27.22 11.95
CA ILE A 108 -2.11 -28.22 12.67
C ILE A 108 -3.28 -27.53 13.36
N SER A 109 -2.98 -26.46 14.10
CA SER A 109 -3.96 -25.69 14.87
C SER A 109 -3.51 -24.25 15.03
N VAL A 110 -4.48 -23.36 15.23
CA VAL A 110 -4.27 -21.95 15.52
C VAL A 110 -5.13 -21.57 16.72
N GLY A 111 -4.57 -20.78 17.64
CA GLY A 111 -5.32 -20.20 18.75
C GLY A 111 -4.53 -19.12 19.46
N ASP A 112 -5.22 -18.05 19.88
CA ASP A 112 -4.65 -16.92 20.62
C ASP A 112 -3.39 -16.32 19.96
N GLY A 113 -3.36 -16.25 18.62
CA GLY A 113 -2.20 -15.73 17.88
C GLY A 113 -0.99 -16.67 17.79
N ILE A 114 -1.14 -17.94 18.19
CA ILE A 114 -0.12 -18.98 18.10
C ILE A 114 -0.58 -20.06 17.13
N ALA A 115 0.23 -20.34 16.11
CA ALA A 115 0.04 -21.47 15.21
C ALA A 115 0.99 -22.62 15.56
N ARG A 116 0.47 -23.84 15.61
CA ARG A 116 1.29 -25.05 15.64
C ARG A 116 1.46 -25.56 14.23
N VAL A 117 2.70 -25.69 13.77
CA VAL A 117 3.01 -26.06 12.39
C VAL A 117 3.76 -27.39 12.39
N TYR A 118 3.26 -28.35 11.62
CA TYR A 118 3.96 -29.59 11.32
C TYR A 118 4.95 -29.39 10.16
N GLY A 119 6.11 -30.04 10.22
CA GLY A 119 7.13 -29.96 9.18
C GLY A 119 8.19 -28.92 9.53
N LEU A 120 8.58 -28.07 8.55
CA LEU A 120 9.62 -27.05 8.74
C LEU A 120 10.93 -27.62 9.36
N GLN A 121 11.37 -28.80 8.92
CA GLN A 121 12.43 -29.59 9.58
C GLN A 121 13.75 -28.84 9.81
N LYS A 122 14.06 -27.87 8.94
CA LYS A 122 15.32 -27.13 8.99
C LYS A 122 15.16 -25.73 9.61
N VAL A 123 14.00 -25.38 10.17
CA VAL A 123 13.71 -24.04 10.74
C VAL A 123 14.63 -23.71 11.91
N GLN A 124 15.03 -22.44 12.01
CA GLN A 124 15.83 -21.93 13.10
C GLN A 124 14.95 -21.19 14.11
N ALA A 125 15.39 -21.15 15.36
CA ALA A 125 14.71 -20.36 16.38
C ALA A 125 14.82 -18.87 16.03
N GLY A 126 13.72 -18.14 16.16
CA GLY A 126 13.63 -16.73 15.76
C GLY A 126 13.61 -16.52 14.24
N GLU A 127 13.37 -17.57 13.44
CA GLU A 127 13.22 -17.41 11.99
C GLU A 127 11.83 -16.90 11.61
N MET A 128 11.79 -16.07 10.58
CA MET A 128 10.55 -15.55 10.03
C MET A 128 9.93 -16.56 9.06
N VAL A 129 8.62 -16.77 9.18
CA VAL A 129 7.84 -17.66 8.33
C VAL A 129 6.67 -16.89 7.72
N VAL A 130 6.21 -17.33 6.56
CA VAL A 130 5.12 -16.73 5.81
C VAL A 130 4.02 -17.77 5.64
N PHE A 131 2.81 -17.40 6.05
CA PHE A 131 1.61 -18.22 5.87
C PHE A 131 1.06 -18.04 4.45
N ALA A 132 0.21 -18.97 4.00
CA ALA A 132 -0.41 -18.92 2.68
C ALA A 132 -1.23 -17.63 2.44
N CYS A 133 -1.81 -17.05 3.49
CA CYS A 133 -2.51 -15.76 3.45
C CYS A 133 -1.58 -14.54 3.31
N GLY A 134 -0.27 -14.73 3.34
CA GLY A 134 0.74 -13.66 3.26
C GLY A 134 1.08 -13.03 4.61
N LEU A 135 0.41 -13.43 5.69
CA LEU A 135 0.80 -13.05 7.04
C LEU A 135 2.17 -13.63 7.38
N ARG A 136 2.88 -12.91 8.26
CA ARG A 136 4.19 -13.31 8.74
C ARG A 136 4.07 -13.85 10.15
N GLY A 137 5.02 -14.68 10.53
CA GLY A 137 5.16 -15.15 11.89
C GLY A 137 6.61 -15.43 12.25
N MET A 138 6.86 -15.69 13.52
CA MET A 138 8.18 -16.04 14.03
C MET A 138 8.13 -17.40 14.71
N ALA A 139 9.07 -18.28 14.34
CA ALA A 139 9.25 -19.56 15.03
C ALA A 139 9.88 -19.32 16.41
N LEU A 140 9.13 -19.61 17.47
CA LEU A 140 9.60 -19.49 18.86
C LEU A 140 10.04 -20.83 19.43
N ASN A 141 9.13 -21.82 19.42
CA ASN A 141 9.36 -23.12 20.04
C ASN A 141 9.58 -24.19 18.97
N LEU A 142 10.69 -24.93 19.07
CA LEU A 142 11.01 -26.02 18.15
C LEU A 142 10.86 -27.34 18.89
N GLU A 143 9.73 -28.02 18.71
CA GLU A 143 9.52 -29.38 19.23
C GLU A 143 9.89 -30.40 18.14
N GLU A 144 10.07 -31.67 18.52
CA GLU A 144 10.45 -32.73 17.58
C GLU A 144 9.38 -32.99 16.50
N SER A 145 8.12 -32.81 16.87
CA SER A 145 6.97 -33.08 16.00
C SER A 145 6.29 -31.84 15.43
N ASN A 146 6.46 -30.68 16.08
CA ASN A 146 5.78 -29.45 15.69
C ASN A 146 6.60 -28.21 16.05
N VAL A 147 6.29 -27.11 15.38
CA VAL A 147 6.92 -25.80 15.59
C VAL A 147 5.85 -24.83 16.05
N GLY A 148 6.10 -24.16 17.18
CA GLY A 148 5.28 -23.07 17.67
C GLY A 148 5.66 -21.77 16.97
N VAL A 149 4.74 -21.22 16.18
CA VAL A 149 4.91 -19.97 15.45
C VAL A 149 3.99 -18.92 16.05
N VAL A 150 4.53 -17.77 16.42
CA VAL A 150 3.73 -16.59 16.78
C VAL A 150 3.36 -15.85 15.51
N ILE A 151 2.08 -15.54 15.34
CA ILE A 151 1.55 -14.85 14.17
C ILE A 151 1.69 -13.34 14.38
N PHE A 152 2.17 -12.64 13.36
CA PHE A 152 2.17 -11.18 13.29
C PHE A 152 0.97 -10.74 12.44
N GLY A 153 -0.14 -10.45 13.10
CA GLY A 153 -1.38 -10.01 12.46
C GLY A 153 -2.63 -10.61 13.11
N ASP A 154 -3.72 -10.65 12.34
CA ASP A 154 -4.97 -11.30 12.73
C ASP A 154 -4.87 -12.82 12.45
N ASP A 155 -5.16 -13.63 13.45
CA ASP A 155 -5.07 -15.10 13.36
C ASP A 155 -6.27 -15.73 12.64
N ARG A 156 -7.36 -14.98 12.44
CA ARG A 156 -8.59 -15.45 11.79
C ARG A 156 -8.44 -15.83 10.33
N ASP A 157 -7.44 -15.27 9.66
CA ASP A 157 -7.18 -15.52 8.25
C ASP A 157 -6.38 -16.81 8.00
N ILE A 158 -5.93 -17.48 9.07
CA ILE A 158 -5.15 -18.72 8.98
C ILE A 158 -6.04 -19.89 9.35
N LEU A 159 -6.08 -20.89 8.48
CA LEU A 159 -6.86 -22.10 8.66
C LEU A 159 -5.97 -23.32 8.93
N GLU A 160 -6.55 -24.34 9.55
CA GLU A 160 -5.90 -25.64 9.70
C GLU A 160 -5.60 -26.25 8.33
N GLY A 161 -4.39 -26.79 8.17
CA GLY A 161 -3.90 -27.36 6.92
C GLY A 161 -3.24 -26.35 5.98
N ASP A 162 -3.25 -25.05 6.31
CA ASP A 162 -2.58 -24.03 5.51
C ASP A 162 -1.08 -24.28 5.40
N THR A 163 -0.53 -23.91 4.25
CA THR A 163 0.90 -24.06 4.00
C THR A 163 1.67 -22.91 4.61
N VAL A 164 2.74 -23.23 5.32
CA VAL A 164 3.68 -22.27 5.89
C VAL A 164 5.00 -22.44 5.18
N LYS A 165 5.56 -21.33 4.68
CA LYS A 165 6.87 -21.29 4.04
C LYS A 165 7.84 -20.58 4.95
N ARG A 166 9.03 -21.11 5.10
CA ARG A 166 10.11 -20.39 5.77
C ARG A 166 10.74 -19.35 4.85
N THR A 167 11.36 -18.33 5.45
CA THR A 167 12.08 -17.30 4.68
C THR A 167 13.60 -17.48 4.71
N GLY A 168 14.15 -18.32 5.59
CA GLY A 168 15.59 -18.52 5.75
C GLY A 168 16.30 -17.37 6.49
N ALA A 169 15.55 -16.33 6.88
CA ALA A 169 16.07 -15.19 7.61
C ALA A 169 15.53 -15.19 9.05
N ILE A 170 16.44 -15.00 10.01
CA ILE A 170 16.09 -14.62 11.37
C ILE A 170 15.32 -13.30 11.32
N VAL A 171 14.34 -13.10 12.22
CA VAL A 171 13.50 -11.91 12.26
C VAL A 171 14.33 -10.65 12.07
N ASP A 172 14.04 -9.99 10.97
CA ASP A 172 14.69 -8.77 10.52
C ASP A 172 13.65 -7.71 10.18
N VAL A 173 14.08 -6.46 10.28
CA VAL A 173 13.25 -5.29 10.02
C VAL A 173 13.97 -4.38 9.04
N PRO A 174 13.24 -3.66 8.16
CA PRO A 174 13.84 -2.64 7.33
C PRO A 174 14.40 -1.53 8.22
N VAL A 175 15.56 -1.01 7.84
CA VAL A 175 16.25 0.10 8.51
C VAL A 175 16.76 1.09 7.45
N GLY A 176 16.72 2.38 7.77
CA GLY A 176 17.22 3.41 6.87
C GLY A 176 16.65 4.79 7.17
N PRO A 177 17.28 5.86 6.66
CA PRO A 177 16.78 7.23 6.80
C PRO A 177 15.40 7.44 6.16
N GLU A 178 14.98 6.57 5.23
CA GLU A 178 13.68 6.61 4.55
C GLU A 178 12.50 6.34 5.49
N LEU A 179 12.76 5.79 6.69
CA LEU A 179 11.76 5.57 7.73
C LEU A 179 11.42 6.85 8.51
N LEU A 180 12.26 7.90 8.41
CA LEU A 180 12.05 9.14 9.16
C LEU A 180 10.74 9.80 8.75
N GLY A 181 9.87 10.04 9.74
CA GLY A 181 8.56 10.66 9.53
C GLY A 181 7.46 9.73 9.03
N ARG A 182 7.75 8.43 8.84
CA ARG A 182 6.76 7.41 8.49
C ARG A 182 6.15 6.80 9.74
N VAL A 183 4.94 6.23 9.59
CA VAL A 183 4.33 5.37 10.61
C VAL A 183 4.39 3.93 10.12
N THR A 184 5.07 3.08 10.87
CA THR A 184 5.27 1.66 10.54
C THR A 184 4.71 0.74 11.61
N ASP A 185 4.33 -0.45 11.21
CA ASP A 185 4.02 -1.58 12.07
C ASP A 185 5.30 -2.19 12.70
N GLY A 186 5.15 -3.11 13.66
CA GLY A 186 6.24 -3.76 14.40
C GLY A 186 7.24 -4.55 13.54
N ILE A 187 6.84 -4.95 12.32
CA ILE A 187 7.72 -5.59 11.33
C ILE A 187 8.25 -4.64 10.24
N GLY A 188 7.99 -3.33 10.39
CA GLY A 188 8.50 -2.27 9.52
C GLY A 188 7.71 -2.02 8.24
N ASN A 189 6.48 -2.55 8.12
CA ASN A 189 5.59 -2.22 7.01
C ASN A 189 4.92 -0.85 7.27
N PRO A 190 4.82 0.05 6.27
CA PRO A 190 4.17 1.34 6.45
C PRO A 190 2.65 1.19 6.61
N ILE A 191 2.08 1.88 7.61
CA ILE A 191 0.63 1.93 7.90
C ILE A 191 0.04 3.34 7.76
N ASP A 192 0.86 4.32 7.39
CA ASP A 192 0.46 5.71 7.15
C ASP A 192 -0.26 5.94 5.81
N GLY A 193 -0.42 4.91 4.97
CA GLY A 193 -1.01 5.02 3.63
C GLY A 193 -0.12 5.74 2.61
N GLY A 194 1.15 6.00 2.94
CA GLY A 194 2.14 6.55 2.01
C GLY A 194 2.68 5.51 1.03
N ALA A 195 3.72 5.89 0.27
CA ALA A 195 4.38 4.99 -0.68
C ALA A 195 5.04 3.78 0.01
N SER A 196 5.10 2.65 -0.71
CA SER A 196 5.82 1.46 -0.24
C SER A 196 7.30 1.78 -0.01
N LEU A 197 7.86 1.19 1.04
CA LEU A 197 9.27 1.31 1.40
C LEU A 197 10.04 0.12 0.79
N ASP A 198 10.30 0.21 -0.51
CA ASP A 198 10.99 -0.83 -1.26
C ASP A 198 12.52 -0.64 -1.20
N GLY A 199 13.28 -1.73 -1.16
CA GLY A 199 14.75 -1.71 -1.33
C GLY A 199 15.57 -1.28 -0.11
N LEU A 200 14.95 -1.16 1.07
CA LEU A 200 15.67 -0.80 2.30
C LEU A 200 16.62 -1.90 2.76
N ALA A 201 17.73 -1.47 3.37
CA ALA A 201 18.60 -2.37 4.10
C ALA A 201 17.81 -3.05 5.23
N ARG A 202 18.08 -4.32 5.49
CA ARG A 202 17.43 -5.07 6.57
C ARG A 202 18.44 -5.37 7.66
N SER A 203 18.03 -5.18 8.91
CA SER A 203 18.83 -5.52 10.09
C SER A 203 18.05 -6.50 10.96
N ARG A 204 18.77 -7.44 11.58
CA ARG A 204 18.16 -8.37 12.54
C ARG A 204 17.58 -7.57 13.71
N ALA A 205 16.40 -7.97 14.18
CA ALA A 205 15.76 -7.35 15.33
C ALA A 205 16.55 -7.64 16.62
N GLU A 206 17.09 -8.85 16.74
CA GLU A 206 17.89 -9.28 17.88
C GLU A 206 19.38 -9.20 17.56
N VAL A 207 20.00 -8.08 17.95
CA VAL A 207 21.45 -7.88 17.89
C VAL A 207 21.99 -7.70 19.30
N LYS A 208 23.10 -8.39 19.60
CA LYS A 208 23.77 -8.25 20.89
C LYS A 208 24.23 -6.81 21.09
N ALA A 209 23.89 -6.24 22.23
CA ALA A 209 24.30 -4.88 22.58
C ALA A 209 25.84 -4.75 22.62
N PRO A 210 26.38 -3.55 22.31
CA PRO A 210 27.81 -3.28 22.45
C PRO A 210 28.31 -3.56 23.87
N GLY A 211 29.50 -4.15 23.97
CA GLY A 211 30.20 -4.40 25.23
C GLY A 211 30.60 -3.12 25.96
N ILE A 212 31.36 -3.22 27.06
CA ILE A 212 31.77 -2.05 27.83
C ILE A 212 32.86 -1.21 27.13
N LEU A 213 33.82 -1.86 26.46
CA LEU A 213 34.96 -1.21 25.81
C LEU A 213 34.59 -0.15 24.75
N PRO A 214 33.63 -0.38 23.84
CA PRO A 214 33.24 0.64 22.85
C PRO A 214 32.33 1.73 23.43
N ARG A 215 31.98 1.71 24.72
CA ARG A 215 31.11 2.74 25.31
C ARG A 215 31.95 3.92 25.76
N GLU A 216 31.43 5.10 25.50
CA GLU A 216 31.98 6.36 26.00
C GLU A 216 31.13 6.87 27.16
N SER A 217 31.74 7.65 28.05
CA SER A 217 31.00 8.35 29.10
C SER A 217 30.04 9.36 28.48
N VAL A 218 28.79 9.35 28.95
CA VAL A 218 27.77 10.30 28.50
C VAL A 218 28.18 11.71 28.94
N SER A 219 28.51 12.56 27.98
CA SER A 219 29.00 13.93 28.21
C SER A 219 28.20 15.00 27.47
N GLU A 220 27.42 14.61 26.46
CA GLU A 220 26.60 15.54 25.67
C GLU A 220 25.16 15.58 26.24
N PRO A 221 24.61 16.77 26.55
CA PRO A 221 23.23 16.88 27.05
C PRO A 221 22.20 16.67 25.93
N MET A 222 21.06 16.06 26.27
CA MET A 222 19.86 15.97 25.43
C MET A 222 18.76 16.83 26.06
N LEU A 223 18.51 18.00 25.46
CA LEU A 223 17.54 18.95 26.00
C LEU A 223 16.10 18.47 25.78
N THR A 224 15.33 18.40 26.87
CA THR A 224 13.90 18.04 26.82
C THR A 224 13.00 19.26 26.62
N GLY A 225 13.48 20.46 27.00
CA GLY A 225 12.69 21.69 27.01
C GLY A 225 11.82 21.84 28.26
N LEU A 226 11.86 20.88 29.18
CA LEU A 226 11.14 20.90 30.44
C LEU A 226 12.06 21.39 31.55
N LYS A 227 11.84 22.62 32.03
CA LYS A 227 12.67 23.23 33.10
C LYS A 227 12.85 22.32 34.32
N ALA A 228 11.80 21.62 34.74
CA ALA A 228 11.85 20.74 35.90
C ALA A 228 12.75 19.52 35.66
N VAL A 229 12.77 18.99 34.44
CA VAL A 229 13.61 17.84 34.08
C VAL A 229 15.04 18.33 33.83
N ASP A 230 15.23 19.30 32.94
CA ASP A 230 16.56 19.76 32.52
C ASP A 230 17.38 20.37 33.68
N ALA A 231 16.73 20.91 34.72
CA ALA A 231 17.41 21.48 35.89
C ALA A 231 17.70 20.46 37.01
N LEU A 232 16.81 19.48 37.23
CA LEU A 232 16.92 18.55 38.36
C LEU A 232 17.48 17.17 37.95
N ILE A 233 17.12 16.71 36.75
CA ILE A 233 17.46 15.39 36.22
C ILE A 233 17.91 15.57 34.76
N PRO A 234 19.13 16.10 34.52
CA PRO A 234 19.63 16.29 33.17
C PRO A 234 19.78 14.93 32.48
N VAL A 235 19.26 14.83 31.25
CA VAL A 235 19.36 13.62 30.42
C VAL A 235 20.49 13.80 29.42
N GLY A 236 21.42 12.85 29.37
CA GLY A 236 22.50 12.86 28.37
C GLY A 236 22.25 11.96 27.17
N ARG A 237 22.91 12.24 26.04
CA ARG A 237 22.81 11.43 24.82
C ARG A 237 23.45 10.05 25.04
N GLY A 238 22.67 9.00 24.81
CA GLY A 238 23.07 7.61 25.11
C GLY A 238 22.71 7.14 26.52
N GLN A 239 22.08 7.98 27.35
CA GLN A 239 21.48 7.59 28.62
C GLN A 239 20.13 6.88 28.42
N ARG A 240 19.77 6.02 29.36
CA ARG A 240 18.43 5.42 29.47
C ARG A 240 17.75 6.00 30.70
N GLU A 241 16.69 6.77 30.50
CA GLU A 241 15.92 7.42 31.57
C GLU A 241 14.49 6.87 31.56
N LEU A 242 14.04 6.35 32.71
CA LEU A 242 12.70 5.79 32.87
C LEU A 242 11.73 6.89 33.33
N ILE A 243 10.61 7.06 32.63
CA ILE A 243 9.51 7.91 33.07
C ILE A 243 8.41 7.02 33.65
N ILE A 244 8.01 7.27 34.90
CA ILE A 244 6.95 6.55 35.58
C ILE A 244 5.91 7.53 36.15
N GLY A 245 4.63 7.21 36.02
CA GLY A 245 3.53 8.06 36.46
C GLY A 245 2.20 7.31 36.51
N GLY A 246 1.20 7.92 37.16
CA GLY A 246 -0.19 7.44 37.13
C GLY A 246 -0.89 7.78 35.82
N LYS A 247 -2.04 7.13 35.58
CA LYS A 247 -2.95 7.46 34.48
C LYS A 247 -3.83 8.66 34.84
#